data_AF-A0A7Z7QQV2-F1
#
_entry.id   AF-A0A7Z7QQV2-F1
#
_cell.length_a   1.000
_cell.length_b   1.000
_cell.length_c   1.000
_cell.angle_alpha   90.00
_cell.angle_beta   90.00
_cell.angle_gamma   90.00
#
_symmetry.space_group_name_H-M   'P 1'
#
loop_
_entity.id
_entity.type
_entity.pdbx_description
1 polymer ?
#
loop_
_entity_poly.entity_id
_entity_poly.type
_entity_poly.pdbx_seq_one_letter_code
_entity_poly.pdbx_strand_id
1 'polypeptide(L)'
;MYTLILIGVSMIVSLMIIPVVIAVSKKLDIVDKPNFRKIHTKPISMLGGSAILLSFLIGIWLGEPIEREIKPLLLGSVVIYLVGFD
;
A
#
# COMPACT_ATOMS: atom_id res chain seq x y z
N MET A 1 -5.58 3.15 -24.20
CA MET A 1 -6.87 2.57 -23.77
C MET A 1 -6.67 1.52 -22.67
N TYR A 2 -5.77 0.55 -22.85
CA TYR A 2 -5.43 -0.44 -21.80
C TYR A 2 -4.87 0.18 -20.52
N THR A 3 -4.11 1.28 -20.61
CA THR A 3 -3.57 2.00 -19.45
C THR A 3 -4.65 2.54 -18.52
N LEU A 4 -5.75 3.08 -19.05
CA LEU A 4 -6.87 3.57 -18.22
C LEU A 4 -7.58 2.43 -17.48
N ILE A 5 -7.70 1.27 -18.14
CA ILE A 5 -8.26 0.06 -17.52
C ILE A 5 -7.33 -0.41 -16.39
N LEU A 6 -6.02 -0.44 -16.61
CA LEU A 6 -5.04 -0.82 -15.58
C LEU A 6 -5.06 0.13 -14.37
N ILE A 7 -5.22 1.44 -14.60
CA ILE A 7 -5.40 2.41 -13.52
C ILE A 7 -6.68 2.12 -12.73
N GLY A 8 -7.80 1.87 -13.43
CA GLY A 8 -9.08 1.52 -12.80
C GLY A 8 -8.99 0.23 -11.98
N VAL A 9 -8.35 -0.81 -12.52
CA VAL A 9 -8.12 -2.08 -11.81
C VAL A 9 -7.23 -1.87 -10.59
N SER A 10 -6.13 -1.11 -10.72
CA SER A 10 -5.22 -0.82 -9.60
C SER A 10 -5.92 -0.06 -8.48
N MET A 11 -6.83 0.86 -8.82
CA MET A 11 -7.66 1.57 -7.85
C MET A 11 -8.59 0.62 -7.09
N ILE A 12 -9.28 -0.28 -7.81
CA ILE A 12 -10.18 -1.27 -7.21
C ILE A 12 -9.40 -2.24 -6.31
N VAL A 13 -8.25 -2.72 -6.77
CA VAL A 13 -7.36 -3.59 -5.99
C VAL A 13 -6.92 -2.88 -4.70
N SER A 14 -6.53 -1.61 -4.78
CA SER A 14 -6.17 -0.82 -3.59
C SER A 14 -7.31 -0.69 -2.59
N LEU A 15 -8.52 -0.37 -3.07
CA LEU A 15 -9.72 -0.30 -2.22
C LEU A 15 -10.03 -1.63 -1.53
N MET A 16 -9.77 -2.76 -2.20
CA MET A 16 -9.95 -4.10 -1.62
C MET A 16 -8.85 -4.48 -0.63
N ILE A 17 -7.61 -4.05 -0.85
CA ILE A 17 -6.46 -4.36 0.02
C ILE A 17 -6.51 -3.56 1.34
N ILE A 18 -6.97 -2.31 1.31
CA ILE A 18 -7.05 -1.45 2.52
C ILE A 18 -7.76 -2.12 3.71
N PRO A 19 -8.98 -2.69 3.60
CA PRO A 19 -9.64 -3.31 4.75
C PRO A 19 -8.87 -4.53 5.27
N VAL A 20 -8.21 -5.30 4.40
CA VAL A 20 -7.34 -6.42 4.79
C VAL A 20 -6.15 -5.91 5.60
N VAL A 21 -5.48 -4.85 5.14
CA VAL A 21 -4.35 -4.25 5.84
C VAL A 21 -4.76 -3.66 7.18
N ILE A 22 -5.93 -3.02 7.27
CA ILE A 22 -6.49 -2.52 8.54
C ILE A 22 -6.74 -3.69 9.51
N ALA A 23 -7.31 -4.80 9.04
CA ALA A 23 -7.57 -5.97 9.87
C ALA A 23 -6.27 -6.63 10.38
N VAL A 24 -5.27 -6.77 9.52
CA VAL A 24 -3.94 -7.30 9.86
C VAL A 24 -3.23 -6.39 10.87
N SER A 25 -3.23 -5.08 10.63
CA SER A 25 -2.65 -4.09 11.52
C SER A 25 -3.26 -4.17 12.92
N LYS A 26 -4.59 -4.25 13.03
CA LYS A 26 -5.28 -4.44 14.32
C LYS A 26 -4.94 -5.76 15.00
N LYS A 27 -4.80 -6.84 14.23
CA LYS A 27 -4.46 -8.17 14.75
C LYS A 27 -3.03 -8.24 15.29
N LEU A 28 -2.10 -7.52 14.66
CA LEU A 28 -0.69 -7.47 15.04
C LEU A 28 -0.37 -6.34 16.04
N ASP A 29 -1.37 -5.58 16.48
CA ASP A 29 -1.23 -4.36 17.31
C ASP A 29 -0.29 -3.29 16.70
N ILE A 30 -0.10 -3.31 15.37
CA ILE A 30 0.64 -2.29 14.60
C ILE A 30 -0.31 -1.14 14.29
N VAL A 31 -0.84 -0.52 15.34
CA VAL A 31 -1.85 0.54 15.27
C VAL A 31 -1.43 1.76 16.05
N ASP A 32 -1.78 2.92 15.54
CA ASP A 32 -1.62 4.19 16.22
C ASP A 32 -2.73 4.35 17.27
N LYS A 33 -2.38 4.20 18.54
CA LYS A 33 -3.33 4.31 19.66
C LYS A 33 -3.64 5.78 19.99
N PRO A 34 -4.90 6.11 20.35
CA PRO A 34 -5.28 7.44 20.82
C PRO A 34 -4.40 7.93 21.98
N ASN A 35 -4.08 9.21 21.99
CA ASN A 35 -3.32 9.85 23.07
C ASN A 35 -3.83 11.30 23.23
N PHE A 36 -3.46 11.99 24.30
CA PHE A 36 -3.85 13.37 24.61
C PHE A 36 -3.51 14.39 23.51
N ARG A 37 -2.59 14.05 22.61
CA ARG A 37 -2.20 14.86 21.45
C ARG A 37 -2.96 14.52 20.15
N LYS A 38 -3.78 13.48 20.14
CA LYS A 38 -4.42 12.92 18.93
C LYS A 38 -5.93 13.10 19.00
N ILE A 39 -6.53 13.56 17.90
CA ILE A 39 -7.97 13.80 17.81
C ILE A 39 -8.80 12.53 17.60
N HIS A 40 -8.17 11.43 17.20
CA HIS A 40 -8.85 10.17 16.94
C HIS A 40 -9.12 9.43 18.24
N THR A 41 -10.32 8.85 18.34
CA THR A 41 -10.78 8.09 19.51
C THR A 41 -10.65 6.58 19.33
N LYS A 42 -10.29 6.13 18.13
CA LYS A 42 -10.15 4.71 17.76
C LYS A 42 -8.75 4.47 17.20
N PRO A 43 -8.14 3.30 17.45
CA PRO A 43 -6.85 2.96 16.86
C PRO A 43 -6.88 2.99 15.34
N ILE A 44 -5.88 3.65 14.73
CA ILE A 44 -5.74 3.80 13.28
C ILE A 44 -4.60 2.91 12.80
N SER A 45 -4.73 2.29 11.62
CA SER A 45 -3.66 1.46 11.05
C SER A 45 -2.42 2.28 10.69
N MET A 46 -1.23 1.82 11.07
CA MET A 46 0.05 2.43 10.67
C MET A 46 0.58 1.85 9.34
N LEU A 47 -0.02 0.76 8.84
CA LEU A 47 0.44 0.05 7.64
C LEU A 47 -0.12 0.63 6.32
N GLY A 48 -0.42 1.93 6.28
CA GLY A 48 -0.96 2.58 5.08
C GLY A 48 -0.03 2.48 3.87
N GLY A 49 1.28 2.68 4.09
CA GLY A 49 2.30 2.51 3.05
C GLY A 49 2.36 1.09 2.50
N SER A 50 2.14 0.08 3.34
CA SER A 50 2.09 -1.33 2.93
C SER A 50 0.94 -1.58 1.95
N ALA A 51 -0.23 -1.01 2.22
CA ALA A 51 -1.39 -1.14 1.33
C ALA A 51 -1.10 -0.55 -0.06
N ILE A 52 -0.46 0.62 -0.10
CA ILE A 52 -0.11 1.31 -1.36
C ILE A 52 0.93 0.50 -2.13
N LEU A 53 2.01 0.06 -1.48
CA LEU A 53 3.07 -0.72 -2.12
C LEU A 53 2.52 -2.02 -2.74
N LEU A 54 1.73 -2.79 -1.98
CA LEU A 54 1.15 -4.04 -2.47
C LEU A 54 0.25 -3.81 -3.68
N SER A 55 -0.61 -2.78 -3.62
CA SER A 55 -1.51 -2.44 -4.73
C SER A 55 -0.76 -2.02 -5.99
N PHE A 56 0.32 -1.25 -5.82
CA PHE A 56 1.19 -0.82 -6.91
C PHE A 56 1.92 -2.01 -7.55
N LEU A 57 2.49 -2.92 -6.76
CA LEU A 57 3.17 -4.11 -7.25
C LEU A 57 2.22 -5.01 -8.04
N ILE A 58 0.98 -5.21 -7.54
CA ILE A 58 -0.05 -5.97 -8.25
C ILE A 58 -0.45 -5.26 -9.56
N GLY A 59 -0.64 -3.95 -9.53
CA GLY A 59 -0.96 -3.15 -10.71
C GLY A 59 0.10 -3.25 -11.81
N ILE A 60 1.39 -3.19 -11.45
CA ILE A 60 2.49 -3.39 -12.40
C ILE A 60 2.54 -4.81 -12.92
N TRP A 61 2.34 -5.81 -12.05
CA TRP A 61 2.35 -7.21 -12.45
C TRP A 61 1.24 -7.54 -13.45
N LEU A 62 0.07 -6.92 -13.31
CA LEU A 62 -1.04 -7.04 -14.27
C LEU A 62 -0.79 -6.29 -15.60
N GLY A 63 0.14 -5.34 -15.61
CA GLY A 63 0.44 -4.46 -16.75
C GLY A 63 1.53 -4.96 -17.70
N GLU A 64 1.85 -6.27 -17.70
CA GLU A 64 2.91 -6.87 -18.51
C GLU A 64 2.96 -6.37 -19.98
N PRO A 65 4.15 -6.20 -20.58
CA PRO A 65 5.47 -6.54 -20.04
C PRO A 65 6.12 -5.44 -19.18
N ILE A 66 6.84 -5.83 -18.13
CA ILE A 66 7.60 -4.89 -17.29
C ILE A 66 8.84 -4.40 -18.06
N GLU A 67 8.82 -3.14 -18.45
CA GLU A 67 9.93 -2.44 -19.12
C GLU A 67 11.19 -2.40 -18.23
N ARG A 68 12.37 -2.34 -18.85
CA ARG A 68 13.66 -2.41 -18.13
C ARG A 68 13.86 -1.21 -17.21
N GLU A 69 13.30 -0.08 -17.60
CA GLU A 69 13.27 1.22 -16.93
C GLU A 69 12.44 1.20 -15.65
N ILE A 70 11.44 0.31 -15.57
CA ILE A 70 10.56 0.17 -14.40
C ILE A 70 11.23 -0.66 -13.29
N LYS A 71 12.18 -1.54 -13.63
CA LYS A 71 12.84 -2.43 -12.65
C LYS A 71 13.59 -1.66 -11.54
N PRO A 72 14.38 -0.62 -11.83
CA PRO A 72 14.97 0.21 -10.78
C PRO A 72 13.94 0.93 -9.91
N LEU A 73 12.82 1.37 -10.49
CA LEU A 73 11.72 2.01 -9.76
C LEU A 73 11.07 1.04 -8.76
N LEU A 74 10.84 -0.21 -9.17
CA LEU A 74 10.32 -1.26 -8.29
C LEU A 74 11.27 -1.54 -7.12
N LEU A 75 12.57 -1.60 -7.39
CA LEU A 75 13.55 -1.80 -6.34
C LEU A 75 13.60 -0.59 -5.38
N GLY A 76 13.58 0.63 -5.92
CA GLY A 76 13.54 1.86 -5.14
C GLY A 76 12.30 1.97 -4.26
N SER A 77 11.11 1.58 -4.75
CA SER A 77 9.89 1.63 -3.95
C SER A 77 9.92 0.66 -2.77
N VAL A 78 10.49 -0.53 -2.95
CA VAL A 78 10.71 -1.50 -1.86
C VAL A 78 11.71 -0.95 -0.84
N VAL A 79 12.81 -0.34 -1.29
CA VAL A 79 13.81 0.27 -0.38
C VAL A 79 13.20 1.42 0.43
N ILE A 80 12.48 2.35 -0.21
CA ILE A 80 11.81 3.46 0.48
C ILE A 80 10.81 2.94 1.52
N TYR A 81 10.04 1.90 1.16
CA TYR A 81 9.12 1.27 2.09
C TYR A 81 9.83 0.68 3.30
N LEU A 82 10.91 -0.08 3.09
CA LEU A 82 11.67 -0.69 4.19
C LEU A 82 12.32 0.35 5.11
N VAL A 83 12.81 1.45 4.54
CA VAL A 83 13.41 2.55 5.33
C VAL A 83 12.36 3.31 6.13
N GLY A 84 11.15 3.50 5.59
CA GLY A 84 10.05 4.18 6.28
C GLY A 84 9.19 3.26 7.16
N PHE A 85 9.53 1.97 7.26
CA PHE A 85 8.82 1.01 8.10
C PHE A 85 9.30 1.16 9.55
N ASP A 86 8.72 2.14 10.24
CA ASP A 86 8.93 2.43 11.67
C ASP A 86 7.72 2.01 12.54
#